data_AF-A0A6I5NYU8-F1
#
_entry.id   AF-A0A6I5NYU8-F1
#
_cell.length_a   1.000
_cell.length_b   1.000
_cell.length_c   1.000
_cell.angle_alpha   90.00
_cell.angle_beta   90.00
_cell.angle_gamma   90.00
#
_symmetry.space_group_name_H-M   'P 1'
#
loop_
_entity.id
_entity.type
_entity.pdbx_description
1 polymer ?
#
loop_
_entity_poly.entity_id
_entity_poly.type
_entity_poly.pdbx_seq_one_letter_code
_entity_poly.pdbx_strand_id
1 'polypeptide(L)'
;MLIDPFTVLAQIVNFLILVALLKHFLYGPITRAMTQREQTIAHQLEQAAQQEAVAQQEADRLQQMQQDFATHRDQRLTELRSHLQDERLTLLAQAKDEVSQAKNRWYQALEQEKTGVLRRFRQQAAYQLAQTVRQVLTDLADADLEQQVVKQFLTRLQQLPESEQQGLQQALILTDGAPVVMCSSLPLSENLQRAIADAVQAAAPHPLTLTFETNPDLGCGIELRIPGYKLDWNLAAYLNNLEQTLALTLENSSASSDGLVKDQSARGAREQGGDQAV
;
A
#
# COMPACT_ATOMS: atom_id res chain seq x y z
N MET A 1 34.30 -144.55 12.31
CA MET A 1 33.97 -143.24 11.72
C MET A 1 33.34 -143.49 10.35
N LEU A 2 32.01 -143.42 10.27
CA LEU A 2 31.30 -143.27 9.01
C LEU A 2 30.45 -142.03 9.18
N ILE A 3 30.82 -141.00 8.44
CA ILE A 3 29.95 -139.85 8.26
C ILE A 3 28.96 -140.32 7.19
N ASP A 4 27.72 -140.62 7.57
CA ASP A 4 26.69 -140.97 6.61
C ASP A 4 26.45 -139.75 5.68
N PRO A 5 26.77 -139.85 4.38
CA PRO A 5 26.68 -138.73 3.46
C PRO A 5 25.24 -138.19 3.33
N PHE A 6 24.25 -139.03 3.60
CA PHE A 6 22.84 -138.65 3.68
C PHE A 6 22.56 -137.69 4.86
N THR A 7 23.15 -137.95 6.03
CA THR A 7 22.96 -137.14 7.24
C THR A 7 23.64 -135.78 7.10
N VAL A 8 24.81 -135.72 6.46
CA VAL A 8 25.49 -134.45 6.12
C VAL A 8 24.66 -133.64 5.11
N LEU A 9 24.11 -134.29 4.08
CA LEU A 9 23.25 -133.62 3.10
C LEU A 9 22.00 -133.05 3.78
N ALA A 10 21.35 -133.81 4.66
CA ALA A 10 20.20 -133.35 5.44
C ALA A 10 20.57 -132.19 6.39
N GLN A 11 21.76 -132.21 7.00
CA GLN A 11 22.26 -131.11 7.84
C GLN A 11 22.55 -129.84 7.03
N ILE A 12 23.12 -129.96 5.82
CA ILE A 12 23.34 -128.84 4.90
C ILE A 12 22.01 -128.23 4.48
N VAL A 13 21.02 -129.06 4.13
CA VAL A 13 19.68 -128.59 3.79
C VAL A 13 19.02 -127.89 4.98
N ASN A 14 19.11 -128.46 6.18
CA ASN A 14 18.56 -127.83 7.40
C ASN A 14 19.24 -126.48 7.72
N PHE A 15 20.57 -126.40 7.56
CA PHE A 15 21.32 -125.15 7.71
C PHE A 15 20.94 -124.11 6.66
N LEU A 16 20.78 -124.52 5.39
CA LEU A 16 20.32 -123.64 4.31
C LEU A 16 18.90 -123.10 4.57
N ILE A 17 17.99 -123.96 5.05
CA ILE A 17 16.64 -123.54 5.45
C ILE A 17 16.73 -122.52 6.59
N LEU A 18 17.56 -122.78 7.61
CA LEU A 18 17.74 -121.85 8.74
C LEU A 18 18.33 -120.50 8.29
N VAL A 19 19.33 -120.51 7.42
CA VAL A 19 19.95 -119.28 6.86
C VAL A 19 18.95 -118.52 6.00
N ALA A 20 18.13 -119.21 5.20
CA ALA A 20 17.09 -118.59 4.40
C ALA A 20 16.01 -117.93 5.29
N LEU A 21 15.62 -118.61 6.36
CA LEU A 21 14.67 -118.09 7.36
C LEU A 21 15.26 -116.88 8.10
N LEU A 22 16.50 -116.94 8.56
CA LEU A 22 17.20 -115.81 9.20
C LEU A 22 17.36 -114.61 8.26
N LYS A 23 17.70 -114.85 6.99
CA LYS A 23 17.82 -113.81 5.97
C LYS A 23 16.47 -113.11 5.73
N HIS A 24 15.39 -113.89 5.65
CA HIS A 24 14.05 -113.36 5.38
C HIS A 24 13.42 -112.68 6.61
N PHE A 25 13.52 -113.32 7.79
CA PHE A 25 12.81 -112.88 8.99
C PHE A 25 13.58 -111.88 9.86
N LEU A 26 14.91 -111.87 9.83
CA LEU A 26 15.73 -111.06 10.74
C LEU A 26 16.53 -109.98 10.00
N TYR A 27 17.28 -110.37 8.97
CA TYR A 27 18.20 -109.45 8.30
C TYR A 27 17.47 -108.35 7.51
N GLY A 28 16.42 -108.73 6.77
CA GLY A 28 15.57 -107.79 6.01
C GLY A 28 14.89 -106.71 6.88
N PRO A 29 14.10 -107.08 7.90
CA PRO A 29 13.41 -106.08 8.73
C PRO A 29 14.37 -105.24 9.58
N ILE A 30 15.48 -105.79 10.08
CA ILE A 30 16.46 -105.03 10.88
C ILE A 30 17.20 -104.00 10.01
N THR A 31 17.71 -104.40 8.84
CA THR A 31 18.39 -103.46 7.94
C THR A 31 17.46 -102.37 7.43
N ARG A 32 16.21 -102.70 7.09
CA ARG A 32 15.19 -101.70 6.73
C ARG A 32 14.92 -100.71 7.86
N ALA A 33 14.81 -101.18 9.11
CA ALA A 33 14.62 -100.31 10.26
C ALA A 33 15.83 -99.39 10.51
N MET A 34 17.05 -99.89 10.28
CA MET A 34 18.28 -99.10 10.40
C MET A 34 18.37 -98.02 9.30
N THR A 35 18.14 -98.39 8.03
CA THR A 35 18.11 -97.45 6.90
C THR A 35 16.99 -96.42 7.05
N GLN A 36 15.81 -96.82 7.54
CA GLN A 36 14.71 -95.87 7.78
C GLN A 36 15.05 -94.86 8.87
N ARG A 37 15.72 -95.28 9.95
CA ARG A 37 16.21 -94.35 10.99
C ARG A 37 17.28 -93.41 10.44
N GLU A 38 18.23 -93.93 9.67
CA GLU A 38 19.29 -93.14 9.05
C GLU A 38 18.71 -92.08 8.09
N GLN A 39 17.75 -92.46 7.25
CA GLN A 39 17.02 -91.53 6.38
C GLN A 39 16.21 -90.51 7.16
N THR A 40 15.56 -90.90 8.25
CA THR A 40 14.78 -89.97 9.09
C THR A 40 15.69 -88.95 9.75
N ILE A 41 16.85 -89.36 10.27
CA ILE A 41 17.83 -88.47 10.88
C ILE A 41 18.41 -87.52 9.82
N ALA A 42 18.83 -88.06 8.66
CA ALA A 42 19.35 -87.26 7.56
C ALA A 42 18.33 -86.21 7.10
N HIS A 43 17.07 -86.59 6.93
CA HIS A 43 15.99 -85.68 6.55
C HIS A 43 15.72 -84.61 7.62
N GLN A 44 15.73 -84.96 8.91
CA GLN A 44 15.58 -83.97 9.98
C GLN A 44 16.74 -82.97 10.00
N LEU A 45 17.97 -83.44 9.79
CA LEU A 45 19.17 -82.59 9.75
C LEU A 45 19.13 -81.66 8.53
N GLU A 46 18.71 -82.16 7.38
CA GLU A 46 18.53 -81.36 6.16
C GLU A 46 17.43 -80.31 6.35
N GLN A 47 16.28 -80.69 6.92
CA GLN A 47 15.20 -79.75 7.23
C GLN A 47 15.63 -78.66 8.22
N ALA A 48 16.39 -79.03 9.26
CA ALA A 48 16.92 -78.08 10.23
C ALA A 48 17.91 -77.11 9.56
N ALA A 49 18.82 -77.60 8.72
CA ALA A 49 19.76 -76.77 7.98
C ALA A 49 19.04 -75.83 6.99
N GLN A 50 18.00 -76.31 6.30
CA GLN A 50 17.17 -75.47 5.42
C GLN A 50 16.42 -74.40 6.21
N GLN A 51 15.85 -74.72 7.37
CA GLN A 51 15.18 -73.74 8.23
C GLN A 51 16.15 -72.70 8.79
N GLU A 52 17.36 -73.10 9.19
CA GLU A 52 18.40 -72.18 9.64
C GLU A 52 18.84 -71.24 8.51
N ALA A 53 19.05 -71.77 7.29
CA ALA A 53 19.38 -70.95 6.12
C ALA A 53 18.28 -69.94 5.77
N VAL A 54 17.01 -70.36 5.80
CA VAL A 54 15.86 -69.46 5.57
C VAL A 54 15.75 -68.40 6.67
N ALA A 55 15.92 -68.79 7.94
CA ALA A 55 15.89 -67.86 9.06
C ALA A 55 17.02 -66.82 8.98
N GLN A 56 18.23 -67.24 8.59
CA GLN A 56 19.36 -66.35 8.39
C GLN A 56 19.11 -65.38 7.23
N GLN A 57 18.60 -65.88 6.10
CA GLN A 57 18.27 -65.04 4.94
C GLN A 57 17.19 -64.01 5.26
N GLU A 58 16.16 -64.39 6.02
CA GLU A 58 15.11 -63.45 6.45
C GLU A 58 15.65 -62.43 7.47
N ALA A 59 16.55 -62.85 8.37
CA ALA A 59 17.21 -61.94 9.31
C ALA A 59 18.06 -60.89 8.57
N ASP A 60 18.85 -61.31 7.57
CA ASP A 60 19.66 -60.41 6.74
C ASP A 60 18.78 -59.44 5.94
N ARG A 61 17.67 -59.94 5.37
CA ARG A 61 16.68 -59.12 4.67
C ARG A 61 16.03 -58.09 5.60
N LEU A 62 15.65 -58.48 6.82
CA LEU A 62 15.09 -57.57 7.82
C LEU A 62 16.11 -56.50 8.25
N GLN A 63 17.38 -56.87 8.40
CA GLN A 63 18.45 -55.91 8.69
C GLN A 63 18.64 -54.90 7.56
N GLN A 64 18.66 -55.35 6.30
CA GLN A 64 18.74 -54.46 5.14
C GLN A 64 17.53 -53.51 5.09
N MET A 65 16.32 -54.03 5.24
CA MET A 65 15.10 -53.21 5.27
C MET A 65 15.12 -52.17 6.39
N GLN A 66 15.65 -52.52 7.57
CA GLN A 66 15.78 -51.56 8.68
C GLN A 66 16.81 -50.46 8.36
N GLN A 67 17.93 -50.81 7.74
CA GLN A 67 18.94 -49.84 7.32
C GLN A 67 18.39 -48.89 6.25
N ASP A 68 17.74 -49.44 5.21
CA ASP A 68 17.12 -48.65 4.14
C ASP A 68 16.04 -47.72 4.70
N PHE A 69 15.20 -48.22 5.62
CA PHE A 69 14.18 -47.40 6.26
C PHE A 69 14.78 -46.28 7.11
N ALA A 70 15.86 -46.55 7.85
CA ALA A 70 16.57 -45.53 8.63
C ALA A 70 17.17 -44.45 7.71
N THR A 71 17.82 -44.85 6.61
CA THR A 71 18.39 -43.92 5.63
C THR A 71 17.32 -43.07 4.96
N HIS A 72 16.22 -43.67 4.50
CA HIS A 72 15.10 -42.92 3.91
C HIS A 72 14.45 -41.96 4.90
N ARG A 73 14.30 -42.37 6.16
CA ARG A 73 13.76 -41.50 7.21
C ARG A 73 14.67 -40.29 7.43
N ASP A 74 15.98 -40.50 7.54
CA ASP A 74 16.93 -39.42 7.77
C ASP A 74 17.05 -38.48 6.56
N GLN A 75 16.98 -39.02 5.34
CA GLN A 75 16.87 -38.22 4.11
C GLN A 75 15.62 -37.33 4.13
N ARG A 76 14.44 -37.92 4.37
CA ARG A 76 13.19 -37.15 4.43
C ARG A 76 13.17 -36.11 5.56
N LEU A 77 13.78 -36.41 6.71
CA LEU A 77 13.92 -35.43 7.79
C LEU A 77 14.83 -34.28 7.40
N THR A 78 15.90 -34.55 6.64
CA THR A 78 16.83 -33.53 6.16
C THR A 78 16.17 -32.65 5.10
N GLU A 79 15.46 -33.24 4.14
CA GLU A 79 14.65 -32.51 3.14
C GLU A 79 13.60 -31.64 3.80
N LEU A 80 12.84 -32.19 4.76
CA LEU A 80 11.82 -31.44 5.49
C LEU A 80 12.42 -30.26 6.26
N ARG A 81 13.59 -30.44 6.90
CA ARG A 81 14.29 -29.34 7.58
C ARG A 81 14.73 -28.25 6.60
N SER A 82 15.26 -28.64 5.44
CA SER A 82 15.63 -27.67 4.39
C SER A 82 14.42 -26.88 3.91
N HIS A 83 13.33 -27.57 3.58
CA HIS A 83 12.08 -26.93 3.14
C HIS A 83 11.52 -25.98 4.20
N LEU A 84 11.49 -26.38 5.47
CA LEU A 84 11.06 -25.51 6.57
C LEU A 84 11.98 -24.30 6.76
N GLN A 85 13.28 -24.45 6.53
CA GLN A 85 14.23 -23.35 6.61
C GLN A 85 14.03 -22.36 5.46
N ASP A 86 13.83 -22.84 4.24
CA ASP A 86 13.58 -22.00 3.06
C ASP A 86 12.24 -21.27 3.18
N GLU A 87 11.19 -21.96 3.65
CA GLU A 87 9.88 -21.36 3.92
C GLU A 87 9.97 -20.29 5.01
N ARG A 88 10.70 -20.57 6.11
CA ARG A 88 10.95 -19.59 7.16
C ARG A 88 11.68 -18.35 6.63
N LEU A 89 12.71 -18.53 5.79
CA LEU A 89 13.43 -17.42 5.19
C LEU A 89 12.52 -16.60 4.27
N THR A 90 11.68 -17.27 3.49
CA THR A 90 10.70 -16.64 2.60
C THR A 90 9.68 -15.82 3.39
N LEU A 91 9.10 -16.39 4.45
CA LEU A 91 8.15 -15.70 5.32
C LEU A 91 8.79 -14.51 6.03
N LEU A 92 10.03 -14.64 6.49
CA LEU A 92 10.76 -13.52 7.09
C LEU A 92 11.07 -12.41 6.07
N ALA A 93 11.40 -12.76 4.83
CA ALA A 93 11.60 -11.79 3.76
C ALA A 93 10.30 -11.05 3.43
N GLN A 94 9.18 -11.77 3.30
CA GLN A 94 7.86 -11.19 3.09
C GLN A 94 7.46 -10.26 4.24
N ALA A 95 7.61 -10.69 5.49
CA ALA A 95 7.32 -9.86 6.65
C ALA A 95 8.17 -8.58 6.69
N LYS A 96 9.46 -8.66 6.32
CA LYS A 96 10.33 -7.48 6.21
C LYS A 96 9.88 -6.53 5.10
N ASP A 97 9.47 -7.07 3.95
CA ASP A 97 8.96 -6.27 2.84
C ASP A 97 7.64 -5.58 3.24
N GLU A 98 6.70 -6.31 3.84
CA GLU A 98 5.44 -5.76 4.35
C GLU A 98 5.66 -4.63 5.35
N VAL A 99 6.58 -4.81 6.31
CA VAL A 99 6.96 -3.77 7.28
C VAL A 99 7.56 -2.56 6.57
N SER A 100 8.41 -2.77 5.57
CA SER A 100 9.04 -1.69 4.80
C SER A 100 8.00 -0.91 3.99
N GLN A 101 7.06 -1.61 3.35
CA GLN A 101 5.94 -1.00 2.65
C GLN A 101 5.03 -0.22 3.61
N ALA A 102 4.69 -0.80 4.76
CA ALA A 102 3.88 -0.13 5.77
C ALA A 102 4.57 1.14 6.29
N LYS A 103 5.87 1.08 6.54
CA LYS A 103 6.69 2.24 6.94
C LYS A 103 6.70 3.33 5.88
N ASN A 104 6.87 2.96 4.60
CA ASN A 104 6.85 3.91 3.49
C ASN A 104 5.48 4.58 3.34
N ARG A 105 4.38 3.82 3.43
CA ARG A 105 3.02 4.36 3.42
C ARG A 105 2.79 5.30 4.60
N TRP A 106 3.28 4.95 5.78
CA TRP A 106 3.19 5.79 6.97
C TRP A 106 3.94 7.12 6.81
N TYR A 107 5.17 7.10 6.28
CA TYR A 107 5.90 8.34 5.98
C TYR A 107 5.20 9.21 4.94
N GLN A 108 4.66 8.61 3.88
CA GLN A 108 3.89 9.35 2.87
C GLN A 108 2.65 10.00 3.48
N ALA A 109 1.90 9.25 4.31
CA ALA A 109 0.75 9.78 5.02
C ALA A 109 1.13 10.92 5.98
N LEU A 110 2.25 10.79 6.69
CA LEU A 110 2.74 11.80 7.61
C LEU A 110 3.11 13.11 6.89
N GLU A 111 3.78 13.03 5.73
CA GLU A 111 4.12 14.23 4.96
C GLU A 111 2.86 14.89 4.36
N GLN A 112 1.89 14.09 3.90
CA GLN A 112 0.58 14.61 3.46
C GLN A 112 -0.20 15.27 4.60
N GLU A 113 -0.16 14.70 5.80
CA GLU A 113 -0.82 15.28 6.96
C GLU A 113 -0.16 16.59 7.37
N LYS A 114 1.18 16.63 7.43
CA LYS A 114 1.96 17.84 7.73
C LYS A 114 1.68 18.97 6.74
N THR A 115 1.69 18.67 5.44
CA THR A 115 1.36 19.66 4.40
C THR A 115 -0.10 20.13 4.51
N GLY A 116 -1.04 19.23 4.81
CA GLY A 116 -2.44 19.56 5.07
C GLY A 116 -2.63 20.45 6.29
N VAL A 117 -1.94 20.18 7.40
CA VAL A 117 -1.95 21.01 8.61
C VAL A 117 -1.39 22.40 8.32
N LEU A 118 -0.24 22.49 7.63
CA LEU A 118 0.36 23.77 7.27
C LEU A 118 -0.55 24.59 6.34
N ARG A 119 -1.24 23.95 5.38
CA ARG A 119 -2.21 24.61 4.50
C ARG A 119 -3.37 25.20 5.31
N ARG A 120 -3.98 24.40 6.19
CA ARG A 120 -5.08 24.88 7.06
C ARG A 120 -4.64 26.01 7.97
N PHE A 121 -3.44 25.91 8.55
CA PHE A 121 -2.87 26.96 9.39
C PHE A 121 -2.68 28.27 8.62
N ARG A 122 -2.13 28.21 7.40
CA ARG A 122 -1.94 29.39 6.53
C ARG A 122 -3.27 30.04 6.14
N GLN A 123 -4.27 29.24 5.76
CA GLN A 123 -5.61 29.74 5.44
C GLN A 123 -6.24 30.44 6.64
N GLN A 124 -6.17 29.81 7.82
CA GLN A 124 -6.69 30.40 9.06
C GLN A 124 -5.95 31.70 9.41
N ALA A 125 -4.61 31.73 9.26
CA ALA A 125 -3.82 32.93 9.52
C ALA A 125 -4.18 34.07 8.55
N ALA A 126 -4.34 33.79 7.26
CA ALA A 126 -4.74 34.79 6.27
C ALA A 126 -6.12 35.37 6.59
N TYR A 127 -7.09 34.51 6.94
CA TYR A 127 -8.42 34.94 7.36
C TYR A 127 -8.36 35.84 8.61
N GLN A 128 -7.62 35.43 9.64
CA GLN A 128 -7.48 36.20 10.88
C GLN A 128 -6.80 37.56 10.61
N LEU A 129 -5.73 37.59 9.81
CA LEU A 129 -5.07 38.84 9.41
C LEU A 129 -6.02 39.76 8.65
N ALA A 130 -6.81 39.24 7.71
CA ALA A 130 -7.79 40.02 6.97
C ALA A 130 -8.86 40.61 7.89
N GLN A 131 -9.34 39.84 8.87
CA GLN A 131 -10.28 40.32 9.88
C GLN A 131 -9.66 41.39 10.80
N THR A 132 -8.42 41.19 11.26
CA THR A 132 -7.72 42.19 12.09
C THR A 132 -7.49 43.48 11.31
N VAL A 133 -7.05 43.40 10.05
CA VAL A 133 -6.86 44.58 9.20
C VAL A 133 -8.20 45.27 8.94
N ARG A 134 -9.28 44.51 8.70
CA ARG A 134 -10.64 45.07 8.57
C ARG A 134 -11.03 45.84 9.82
N GLN A 135 -10.84 45.26 11.01
CA GLN A 135 -11.17 45.89 12.28
C GLN A 135 -10.35 47.16 12.51
N VAL A 136 -9.02 47.10 12.35
CA VAL A 136 -8.14 48.26 12.52
C VAL A 136 -8.48 49.39 11.55
N LEU A 137 -8.80 49.06 10.29
CA LEU A 137 -9.14 50.07 9.31
C LEU A 137 -10.55 50.65 9.51
N THR A 138 -11.51 49.86 10.00
CA THR A 138 -12.81 50.39 10.45
C THR A 138 -12.64 51.29 11.67
N ASP A 139 -11.80 50.90 12.64
CA ASP A 139 -11.50 51.72 13.82
C ASP A 139 -10.78 53.03 13.46
N LEU A 140 -10.10 53.08 12.30
CA LEU A 140 -9.37 54.25 11.79
C LEU A 140 -10.12 54.99 10.66
N ALA A 141 -11.32 54.55 10.30
CA ALA A 141 -12.15 55.14 9.25
C ALA A 141 -12.82 56.44 9.74
N ASP A 142 -12.00 57.46 9.97
CA ASP A 142 -12.44 58.82 10.26
C ASP A 142 -12.70 59.62 8.97
N ALA A 143 -13.37 60.77 9.10
CA ALA A 143 -13.75 61.63 7.97
C ALA A 143 -12.56 62.07 7.09
N ASP A 144 -11.35 62.17 7.64
CA ASP A 144 -10.14 62.53 6.89
C ASP A 144 -9.67 61.40 5.94
N LEU A 145 -9.79 60.14 6.37
CA LEU A 145 -9.43 58.99 5.54
C LEU A 145 -10.39 58.86 4.35
N GLU A 146 -11.68 59.07 4.58
CA GLU A 146 -12.68 59.06 3.49
C GLU A 146 -12.42 60.12 2.44
N GLN A 147 -12.08 61.36 2.84
CA GLN A 147 -11.72 62.41 1.88
C GLN A 147 -10.51 62.01 1.02
N GLN A 148 -9.53 61.34 1.62
CA GLN A 148 -8.33 60.89 0.92
C GLN A 148 -8.63 59.72 -0.02
N VAL A 149 -9.51 58.78 0.37
CA VAL A 149 -10.02 57.70 -0.48
C VAL A 149 -10.81 58.27 -1.67
N VAL A 150 -11.66 59.28 -1.45
CA VAL A 150 -12.41 59.97 -2.52
C VAL A 150 -11.47 60.64 -3.51
N LYS A 151 -10.44 61.33 -3.03
CA LYS A 151 -9.45 61.98 -3.89
C LYS A 151 -8.66 60.96 -4.74
N GLN A 152 -8.29 59.84 -4.14
CA GLN A 152 -7.63 58.75 -4.85
C GLN A 152 -8.56 58.09 -5.87
N PHE A 153 -9.85 57.96 -5.56
CA PHE A 153 -10.88 57.49 -6.48
C PHE A 153 -10.99 58.39 -7.72
N LEU A 154 -11.11 59.71 -7.52
CA LEU A 154 -11.18 60.67 -8.63
C LEU A 154 -9.94 60.60 -9.53
N THR A 155 -8.76 60.46 -8.93
CA THR A 155 -7.50 60.33 -9.68
C THR A 155 -7.48 59.04 -10.51
N ARG A 156 -7.95 57.93 -9.94
CA ARG A 156 -8.01 56.65 -10.65
C ARG A 156 -9.08 56.62 -11.73
N LEU A 157 -10.25 57.24 -11.51
CA LEU A 157 -11.30 57.35 -12.52
C LEU A 157 -10.78 58.03 -13.79
N GLN A 158 -9.92 59.04 -13.64
CA GLN A 158 -9.26 59.74 -14.75
C GLN A 158 -8.15 58.92 -15.43
N GLN A 159 -7.61 57.91 -14.74
CA GLN A 159 -6.49 57.07 -15.18
C GLN A 159 -6.91 55.61 -15.47
N LEU A 160 -8.21 55.35 -15.63
CA LEU A 160 -8.71 54.00 -15.92
C LEU A 160 -8.13 53.47 -17.24
N PRO A 161 -7.75 52.19 -17.33
CA PRO A 161 -7.31 51.57 -18.58
C PRO A 161 -8.46 51.52 -19.61
N GLU A 162 -8.12 51.63 -20.90
CA GLU A 162 -9.11 51.77 -22.00
C GLU A 162 -10.20 50.68 -22.01
N SER A 163 -9.89 49.46 -21.57
CA SER A 163 -10.86 48.35 -21.47
C SER A 163 -11.94 48.57 -20.41
N GLU A 164 -11.58 49.16 -19.26
CA GLU A 164 -12.55 49.47 -18.20
C GLU A 164 -13.34 50.74 -18.53
N GLN A 165 -12.71 51.71 -19.19
CA GLN A 165 -13.40 52.90 -19.70
C GLN A 165 -14.50 52.53 -20.71
N GLN A 166 -14.22 51.59 -21.63
CA GLN A 166 -15.21 51.11 -22.60
C GLN A 166 -16.38 50.38 -21.92
N GLY A 167 -16.12 49.59 -20.89
CA GLY A 167 -17.16 48.91 -20.11
C GLY A 167 -18.05 49.88 -19.34
N LEU A 168 -17.43 50.89 -18.70
CA LEU A 168 -18.14 51.96 -18.01
C LEU A 168 -18.99 52.79 -19.00
N GLN A 169 -18.43 53.17 -20.15
CA GLN A 169 -19.16 53.91 -21.18
C GLN A 169 -20.34 53.12 -21.74
N GLN A 170 -20.18 51.83 -22.02
CA GLN A 170 -21.27 50.98 -22.50
C GLN A 170 -22.40 50.87 -21.46
N ALA A 171 -22.05 50.69 -20.18
CA ALA A 171 -23.04 50.68 -19.11
C ALA A 171 -23.78 52.02 -19.02
N LEU A 172 -23.07 53.14 -19.12
CA LEU A 172 -23.65 54.48 -19.09
C LEU A 172 -24.54 54.77 -20.33
N ILE A 173 -24.24 54.21 -21.49
CA ILE A 173 -25.07 54.32 -22.70
C ILE A 173 -26.37 53.52 -22.53
N LEU A 174 -26.30 52.33 -21.95
CA LEU A 174 -27.46 51.45 -21.71
C LEU A 174 -28.41 51.97 -20.62
N THR A 175 -27.99 53.01 -19.89
CA THR A 175 -28.72 53.52 -18.71
C THR A 175 -29.92 54.40 -19.09
N ASP A 176 -30.03 54.91 -20.33
CA ASP A 176 -31.17 55.68 -20.88
C ASP A 176 -31.90 56.61 -19.86
N GLY A 177 -31.13 57.40 -19.11
CA GLY A 177 -31.65 58.37 -18.12
C GLY A 177 -32.01 57.81 -16.74
N ALA A 178 -31.73 56.54 -16.44
CA ALA A 178 -31.90 55.98 -15.10
C ALA A 178 -30.91 56.61 -14.08
N PRO A 179 -31.33 56.78 -12.82
CA PRO A 179 -30.53 57.46 -11.81
C PRO A 179 -29.27 56.64 -11.48
N VAL A 180 -28.12 57.30 -11.54
CA VAL A 180 -26.85 56.72 -11.09
C VAL A 180 -26.73 56.99 -9.60
N VAL A 181 -26.58 55.95 -8.80
CA VAL A 181 -26.51 56.07 -7.34
C VAL A 181 -25.07 55.96 -6.90
N MET A 182 -24.60 56.98 -6.18
CA MET A 182 -23.34 56.96 -5.49
C MET A 182 -23.57 56.72 -4.00
N CYS A 183 -23.07 55.60 -3.48
CA CYS A 183 -23.10 55.30 -2.06
C CYS A 183 -21.75 55.64 -1.41
N SER A 184 -21.77 56.38 -0.31
CA SER A 184 -20.59 56.69 0.53
C SER A 184 -20.85 56.25 1.98
N SER A 185 -19.82 55.90 2.74
CA SER A 185 -19.98 55.53 4.16
C SER A 185 -20.20 56.74 5.08
N LEU A 186 -19.59 57.89 4.82
CA LEU A 186 -19.91 59.17 5.48
C LEU A 186 -20.54 60.18 4.51
N PRO A 187 -21.27 61.19 5.02
CA PRO A 187 -21.79 62.28 4.20
C PRO A 187 -20.66 63.06 3.54
N LEU A 188 -20.64 63.05 2.21
CA LEU A 188 -19.66 63.78 1.39
C LEU A 188 -19.90 65.29 1.47
N SER A 189 -18.84 66.08 1.56
CA SER A 189 -18.93 67.54 1.47
C SER A 189 -19.41 67.99 0.09
N GLU A 190 -20.10 69.13 0.01
CA GLU A 190 -20.63 69.65 -1.27
C GLU A 190 -19.55 69.81 -2.34
N ASN A 191 -18.32 70.16 -1.94
CA ASN A 191 -17.18 70.30 -2.86
C ASN A 191 -16.80 68.96 -3.50
N LEU A 192 -16.81 67.87 -2.71
CA LEU A 192 -16.52 66.53 -3.21
C LEU A 192 -17.67 65.97 -4.04
N GLN A 193 -18.92 66.19 -3.62
CA GLN A 193 -20.10 65.82 -4.42
C GLN A 193 -20.04 66.45 -5.82
N ARG A 194 -19.73 67.76 -5.91
CA ARG A 194 -19.55 68.43 -7.21
C ARG A 194 -18.39 67.86 -8.01
N ALA A 195 -17.21 67.68 -7.40
CA ALA A 195 -16.06 67.12 -8.09
C ALA A 195 -16.31 65.70 -8.65
N ILE A 196 -17.08 64.89 -7.93
CA ILE A 196 -17.45 63.55 -8.39
C ILE A 196 -18.51 63.61 -9.47
N ALA A 197 -19.54 64.44 -9.32
CA ALA A 197 -20.54 64.66 -10.36
C ALA A 197 -19.88 65.12 -11.67
N ASP A 198 -18.94 66.07 -11.60
CA ASP A 198 -18.19 66.57 -12.75
C ASP A 198 -17.33 65.47 -13.39
N ALA A 199 -16.64 64.65 -12.59
CA ALA A 199 -15.80 63.57 -13.10
C ALA A 199 -16.61 62.43 -13.74
N VAL A 200 -17.76 62.08 -13.16
CA VAL A 200 -18.67 61.08 -13.73
C VAL A 200 -19.35 61.62 -14.99
N GLN A 201 -19.73 62.90 -15.00
CA GLN A 201 -20.30 63.55 -16.19
C GLN A 201 -19.30 63.64 -17.34
N ALA A 202 -18.01 63.90 -17.06
CA ALA A 202 -16.95 63.91 -18.07
C ALA A 202 -16.72 62.53 -18.69
N ALA A 203 -16.97 61.45 -17.95
CA ALA A 203 -16.89 60.07 -18.44
C ALA A 203 -18.17 59.60 -19.16
N ALA A 204 -19.26 60.35 -19.05
CA ALA A 204 -20.57 59.98 -19.57
C ALA A 204 -20.91 60.67 -20.90
N PRO A 205 -21.48 59.95 -21.89
CA PRO A 205 -21.88 60.55 -23.17
C PRO A 205 -23.15 61.40 -23.11
N HIS A 206 -23.97 61.30 -22.05
CA HIS A 206 -25.23 62.02 -21.86
C HIS A 206 -25.30 62.68 -20.46
N PRO A 207 -26.14 63.72 -20.26
CA PRO A 207 -26.36 64.30 -18.94
C PRO A 207 -27.01 63.28 -18.00
N LEU A 208 -26.36 63.02 -16.87
CA LEU A 208 -26.80 62.03 -15.88
C LEU A 208 -27.43 62.71 -14.65
N THR A 209 -28.43 62.05 -14.06
CA THR A 209 -28.92 62.42 -12.72
C THR A 209 -28.21 61.55 -11.70
N LEU A 210 -27.31 62.16 -10.91
CA LEU A 210 -26.53 61.47 -9.89
C LEU A 210 -27.13 61.70 -8.51
N THR A 211 -27.47 60.62 -7.81
CA THR A 211 -28.02 60.65 -6.45
C THR A 211 -26.96 60.17 -5.47
N PHE A 212 -26.73 60.93 -4.41
CA PHE A 212 -25.83 60.55 -3.32
C PHE A 212 -26.63 59.88 -2.19
N GLU A 213 -26.26 58.66 -1.85
CA GLU A 213 -26.78 57.91 -0.71
C GLU A 213 -25.67 57.64 0.30
N THR A 214 -26.02 57.64 1.59
CA THR A 214 -25.07 57.30 2.66
C THR A 214 -25.38 55.89 3.18
N ASN A 215 -24.42 54.99 3.10
CA ASN A 215 -24.54 53.63 3.63
C ASN A 215 -23.36 53.29 4.58
N PRO A 216 -23.60 53.28 5.91
CA PRO A 216 -22.54 53.01 6.89
C PRO A 216 -22.00 51.57 6.84
N ASP A 217 -22.70 50.61 6.23
CA ASP A 217 -22.25 49.21 6.12
C ASP A 217 -21.09 49.02 5.13
N LEU A 218 -20.74 50.05 4.35
CA LEU A 218 -19.59 50.04 3.43
C LEU A 218 -18.24 50.14 4.16
N GLY A 219 -18.23 50.48 5.46
CA GLY A 219 -17.05 50.59 6.32
C GLY A 219 -16.18 51.81 6.02
N CYS A 220 -15.75 51.99 4.77
CA CYS A 220 -15.01 53.15 4.25
C CYS A 220 -14.95 53.08 2.71
N GLY A 221 -15.41 54.12 2.00
CA GLY A 221 -15.19 54.30 0.55
C GLY A 221 -16.44 54.61 -0.26
N ILE A 222 -16.31 54.51 -1.60
CA ILE A 222 -17.35 54.93 -2.55
C ILE A 222 -17.76 53.75 -3.42
N GLU A 223 -19.06 53.57 -3.60
CA GLU A 223 -19.64 52.64 -4.56
C GLU A 223 -20.48 53.44 -5.57
N LEU A 224 -20.21 53.24 -6.86
CA LEU A 224 -21.02 53.78 -7.94
C LEU A 224 -21.86 52.64 -8.54
N ARG A 225 -23.18 52.75 -8.40
CA ARG A 225 -24.15 51.81 -8.94
C ARG A 225 -24.78 52.39 -10.21
N ILE A 226 -24.53 51.71 -11.31
CA ILE A 226 -25.17 51.95 -12.60
C ILE A 226 -26.02 50.70 -12.90
N PRO A 227 -27.22 50.83 -13.50
CA PRO A 227 -27.99 49.68 -13.93
C PRO A 227 -27.16 48.74 -14.82
N GLY A 228 -26.90 47.52 -14.33
CA GLY A 228 -26.09 46.52 -15.03
C GLY A 228 -24.56 46.64 -14.86
N TYR A 229 -24.07 47.64 -14.12
CA TYR A 229 -22.64 47.79 -13.86
C TYR A 229 -22.37 48.40 -12.48
N LYS A 230 -21.59 47.71 -11.66
CA LYS A 230 -21.28 48.13 -10.29
C LYS A 230 -19.78 48.36 -10.19
N LEU A 231 -19.44 49.56 -9.71
CA LEU A 231 -18.09 50.08 -9.65
C LEU A 231 -17.77 50.34 -8.16
N ASP A 232 -17.11 49.39 -7.50
CA ASP A 232 -16.80 49.42 -6.06
C ASP A 232 -15.38 49.90 -5.76
N TRP A 233 -15.25 51.05 -5.10
CA TRP A 233 -14.01 51.53 -4.51
C TRP A 233 -14.20 51.71 -3.01
N ASN A 234 -14.53 50.59 -2.37
CA ASN A 234 -14.66 50.51 -0.91
C ASN A 234 -13.59 49.58 -0.34
N LEU A 235 -13.29 49.82 0.94
CA LEU A 235 -12.30 49.06 1.68
C LEU A 235 -12.66 47.57 1.75
N ALA A 236 -13.95 47.23 1.82
CA ALA A 236 -14.40 45.85 1.83
C ALA A 236 -14.01 45.08 0.56
N ALA A 237 -14.09 45.70 -0.62
CA ALA A 237 -13.69 45.11 -1.89
C ALA A 237 -12.17 44.90 -1.97
N TYR A 238 -11.36 45.86 -1.51
CA TYR A 238 -9.89 45.72 -1.44
C TYR A 238 -9.46 44.62 -0.49
N LEU A 239 -10.09 44.53 0.69
CA LEU A 239 -9.77 43.49 1.66
C LEU A 239 -10.20 42.11 1.17
N ASN A 240 -11.35 41.99 0.49
CA ASN A 240 -11.76 40.74 -0.14
C ASN A 240 -10.79 40.32 -1.25
N ASN A 241 -10.31 41.26 -2.08
CA ASN A 241 -9.33 40.96 -3.11
C ASN A 241 -7.97 40.57 -2.52
N LEU A 242 -7.54 41.22 -1.43
CA LEU A 242 -6.33 40.87 -0.70
C LEU A 242 -6.44 39.49 -0.07
N GLU A 243 -7.58 39.15 0.55
CA GLU A 243 -7.86 37.82 1.09
C GLU A 243 -7.79 36.75 0.00
N GLN A 244 -8.44 36.99 -1.14
CA GLN A 244 -8.39 36.08 -2.30
C GLN A 244 -6.98 35.94 -2.86
N THR A 245 -6.24 37.04 -3.00
CA THR A 245 -4.87 37.03 -3.51
C THR A 245 -3.91 36.31 -2.56
N LEU A 246 -4.05 36.53 -1.25
CA LEU A 246 -3.29 35.80 -0.23
C LEU A 246 -3.64 34.31 -0.24
N ALA A 247 -4.92 33.96 -0.34
CA ALA A 247 -5.34 32.56 -0.46
C ALA A 247 -4.72 31.89 -1.69
N LEU A 248 -4.76 32.55 -2.85
CA LEU A 248 -4.19 32.05 -4.10
C LEU A 248 -2.66 31.95 -4.07
N THR A 249 -1.95 32.93 -3.51
CA THR A 249 -0.49 32.88 -3.38
C THR A 249 -0.02 31.81 -2.38
N LEU A 250 -0.77 31.60 -1.30
CA LEU A 250 -0.49 30.54 -0.33
C LEU A 250 -0.77 29.15 -0.94
N GLU A 251 -1.79 29.01 -1.78
CA GLU A 251 -2.07 27.80 -2.54
C GLU A 251 -0.99 27.52 -3.61
N ASN A 252 -0.59 28.52 -4.39
CA ASN A 252 0.46 28.37 -5.40
C ASN A 252 1.84 28.07 -4.79
N SER A 253 2.14 28.67 -3.64
CA SER A 253 3.36 28.35 -2.88
C SER A 253 3.33 26.92 -2.33
N SER A 254 2.14 26.42 -1.96
CA SER A 254 1.98 25.02 -1.52
C SER A 254 2.19 24.02 -2.67
N ALA A 255 1.67 24.32 -3.88
CA ALA A 255 1.88 23.50 -5.08
C ALA A 255 3.34 23.50 -5.55
N SER A 256 4.02 24.64 -5.45
CA SER A 256 5.44 24.78 -5.82
C SER A 256 6.36 24.01 -4.86
N SER A 257 6.05 24.01 -3.54
CA SER A 257 6.79 23.20 -2.56
C SER A 257 6.52 21.70 -2.71
N ASP A 258 5.29 21.31 -3.05
CA ASP A 258 4.92 19.89 -3.22
C ASP A 258 5.53 19.27 -4.50
N GLY A 259 5.70 20.09 -5.55
CA GLY A 259 6.41 19.70 -6.78
C GLY A 259 7.91 19.46 -6.58
N LEU A 260 8.58 20.30 -5.78
CA LEU A 260 10.00 20.14 -5.45
C LEU A 260 10.28 18.91 -4.58
N VAL A 261 9.37 18.56 -3.66
CA VAL A 261 9.50 17.37 -2.79
C VAL A 261 9.23 16.07 -3.56
N LYS A 262 8.27 16.08 -4.51
CA LYS A 262 8.00 14.92 -5.39
C LYS A 262 9.16 14.63 -6.35
N ASP A 263 9.81 15.65 -6.90
CA ASP A 263 10.95 15.48 -7.81
C ASP A 263 12.21 14.93 -7.10
N GLN A 264 12.45 15.34 -5.85
CA GLN A 264 13.55 14.79 -5.03
C GLN A 264 13.29 13.34 -4.59
N SER A 265 12.06 12.98 -4.22
CA SER A 265 11.71 11.57 -3.92
C SER A 265 11.80 10.65 -5.15
N ALA A 266 11.45 11.15 -6.33
CA ALA A 266 11.54 10.38 -7.58
C ALA A 266 13.01 10.17 -8.04
N ARG A 267 13.90 11.14 -7.80
CA ARG A 267 15.35 10.99 -8.04
C ARG A 267 16.01 10.00 -7.08
N GLY A 268 15.70 10.07 -5.79
CA GLY A 268 16.24 9.13 -4.79
C GLY A 268 15.84 7.67 -5.04
N ALA A 269 14.63 7.42 -5.56
CA ALA A 269 14.19 6.08 -5.92
C ALA A 269 14.86 5.52 -7.19
N ARG A 270 15.32 6.37 -8.12
CA ARG A 270 16.05 5.95 -9.32
C ARG A 270 17.53 5.63 -9.04
N GLU A 271 18.15 6.33 -8.10
CA GLU A 271 19.54 6.07 -7.71
C GLU A 271 19.69 4.78 -6.88
N GLN A 272 18.69 4.42 -6.07
CA GLN A 272 18.71 3.16 -5.30
C GLN A 272 18.35 1.91 -6.12
N GLY A 273 17.70 2.05 -7.27
CA GLY A 273 17.38 0.93 -8.17
C GLY A 273 18.50 0.59 -9.18
N GLY A 274 19.51 1.45 -9.32
CA GLY A 274 20.62 1.25 -10.26
C GLY A 274 21.81 0.47 -9.72
N ASP A 275 21.92 0.31 -8.39
CA ASP A 275 23.11 -0.26 -7.73
C ASP A 275 22.96 -1.76 -7.38
N GLN A 276 21.93 -2.44 -7.91
CA GLN A 276 21.73 -3.90 -7.76
C GLN A 276 21.88 -4.68 -9.07
N ALA A 277 22.36 -4.06 -10.14
CA ALA A 277 22.53 -4.70 -11.44
C ALA A 277 23.95 -4.50 -12.00
N VAL A 278 24.97 -4.98 -11.29
CA VAL A 278 26.31 -5.29 -11.82
C VAL A 278 26.85 -6.53 -11.14
#